data_AF-A0A356FZ39-F1
#
_entry.id   AF-A0A356FZ39-F1
#
_cell.length_a   1.000
_cell.length_b   1.000
_cell.length_c   1.000
_cell.angle_alpha   90.00
_cell.angle_beta   90.00
_cell.angle_gamma   90.00
#
_symmetry.space_group_name_H-M   'P 1'
#
loop_
_entity.id
_entity.type
_entity.pdbx_description
1 polymer ?
#
loop_
_entity_poly.entity_id
_entity_poly.type
_entity_poly.pdbx_seq_one_letter_code
_entity_poly.pdbx_strand_id
1 'polypeptide(L)'
;MTTDFLSQVSLQTEAPKLKNGGNYEKTRQAVQDFEAFFITQTFQQMYDTIPVNETFGGGQAEKIFRSMLVDEYGKMTAQSGGIGLTDQIMAQLIQEQQI
;
A
#
# COMPACT_ATOMS: atom_id res chain seq x y z
N MET A 1 -33.54 34.79 3.13
CA MET A 1 -32.20 34.18 2.99
C MET A 1 -32.21 32.89 3.80
N THR A 2 -31.44 31.89 3.35
CA THR A 2 -31.14 30.60 4.03
C THR A 2 -32.00 29.38 3.70
N THR A 3 -32.06 28.96 2.43
CA THR A 3 -32.35 27.55 2.08
C THR A 3 -31.80 27.23 0.69
N ASP A 4 -30.47 27.26 0.49
CA ASP A 4 -29.90 26.69 -0.75
C ASP A 4 -28.42 26.28 -0.65
N PHE A 5 -27.94 26.00 0.56
CA PHE A 5 -26.56 25.51 0.75
C PHE A 5 -26.48 23.97 0.71
N LEU A 6 -27.58 23.29 1.06
CA LEU A 6 -27.62 21.82 1.17
C LEU A 6 -27.96 21.12 -0.16
N SER A 7 -28.24 21.85 -1.24
CA SER A 7 -28.50 21.31 -2.58
C SER A 7 -27.23 21.13 -3.42
N GLN A 8 -26.13 21.79 -3.05
CA GLN A 8 -24.88 21.81 -3.83
C GLN A 8 -23.83 20.79 -3.41
N VAL A 9 -24.05 20.03 -2.33
CA VAL A 9 -23.17 18.93 -1.94
C VAL A 9 -23.75 17.62 -2.49
N SER A 10 -23.94 17.56 -3.80
CA SER A 10 -24.00 16.28 -4.49
C SER A 10 -22.57 15.76 -4.54
N LEU A 11 -22.21 14.94 -3.55
CA LEU A 11 -21.02 14.10 -3.60
C LEU A 11 -21.15 13.22 -4.85
N GLN A 12 -20.55 13.67 -5.95
CA GLN A 12 -20.38 12.90 -7.17
C GLN A 12 -19.66 11.61 -6.78
N THR A 13 -20.44 10.57 -6.53
CA THR A 13 -19.99 9.20 -6.32
C THR A 13 -19.71 8.58 -7.68
N GLU A 14 -18.95 9.28 -8.52
CA GLU A 14 -18.38 8.67 -9.71
C GLU A 14 -16.93 8.32 -9.39
N ALA A 15 -16.75 7.05 -9.01
CA ALA A 15 -15.46 6.40 -9.12
C ALA A 15 -14.87 6.69 -10.52
N PRO A 16 -13.57 7.02 -10.63
CA PRO A 16 -12.98 7.42 -11.89
C PRO A 16 -13.14 6.30 -12.92
N LYS A 17 -14.02 6.51 -13.91
CA LYS A 17 -14.17 5.63 -15.07
C LYS A 17 -12.93 5.79 -15.94
N LEU A 18 -11.98 4.87 -15.79
CA LEU A 18 -10.82 4.75 -16.66
C LEU A 18 -11.33 4.43 -18.08
N LYS A 19 -11.30 5.42 -18.97
CA LYS A 19 -11.61 5.21 -20.40
C LYS A 19 -10.70 4.11 -20.95
N ASN A 20 -11.31 3.15 -21.64
CA ASN A 20 -10.72 2.05 -22.43
C ASN A 20 -9.19 2.12 -22.57
N GLY A 21 -8.49 1.20 -21.94
CA GLY A 21 -7.04 1.00 -22.14
C GLY A 21 -6.15 2.05 -21.49
N GLY A 22 -6.56 2.62 -20.35
CA GLY A 22 -5.80 3.60 -19.57
C GLY A 22 -4.55 3.02 -18.90
N ASN A 23 -3.54 2.69 -19.70
CA ASN A 23 -2.14 2.42 -19.34
C ASN A 23 -1.96 1.31 -18.29
N TYR A 24 -2.11 0.05 -18.72
CA TYR A 24 -1.83 -1.16 -17.92
C TYR A 24 -0.59 -1.03 -17.05
N GLU A 25 0.49 -0.46 -17.60
CA GLU A 25 1.75 -0.21 -16.87
C GLU A 25 1.59 0.76 -15.70
N LYS A 26 0.82 1.84 -15.85
CA LYS A 26 0.56 2.78 -14.74
C LYS A 26 -0.27 2.13 -13.65
N THR A 27 -1.26 1.33 -14.03
CA THR A 27 -2.08 0.59 -13.06
C THR A 27 -1.25 -0.46 -12.34
N ARG A 28 -0.45 -1.24 -13.06
CA ARG A 28 0.50 -2.21 -12.48
C ARG A 28 1.44 -1.53 -11.50
N GLN A 29 2.01 -0.38 -11.88
CA GLN A 29 2.88 0.39 -11.00
C GLN A 29 2.17 0.86 -9.72
N ALA A 30 0.97 1.42 -9.84
CA ALA A 30 0.19 1.85 -8.67
C ALA A 30 -0.15 0.69 -7.72
N VAL A 31 -0.41 -0.50 -8.27
CA VAL A 31 -0.67 -1.72 -7.48
C VAL A 31 0.62 -2.22 -6.83
N GLN A 32 1.77 -2.16 -7.51
CA GLN A 32 3.07 -2.48 -6.91
C GLN A 32 3.42 -1.55 -5.75
N ASP A 33 3.17 -0.25 -5.90
CA ASP A 33 3.37 0.74 -4.84
C ASP A 33 2.47 0.45 -3.63
N PHE A 34 1.22 0.04 -3.88
CA PHE A 34 0.30 -0.41 -2.82
C PHE A 34 0.80 -1.67 -2.11
N GLU A 35 1.26 -2.68 -2.85
CA GLU A 35 1.83 -3.91 -2.27
C GLU A 35 3.05 -3.60 -1.40
N ALA A 36 3.94 -2.71 -1.85
CA ALA A 36 5.08 -2.27 -1.06
C ALA A 36 4.67 -1.58 0.25
N PHE A 37 3.65 -0.70 0.21
CA PHE A 37 3.09 -0.08 1.40
C PHE A 37 2.47 -1.10 2.35
N PHE A 38 1.70 -2.06 1.82
CA PHE A 38 1.07 -3.12 2.59
C PHE A 38 2.10 -4.01 3.30
N ILE A 39 3.14 -4.43 2.59
CA ILE A 39 4.25 -5.21 3.15
C ILE A 39 4.95 -4.42 4.27
N THR A 40 5.19 -3.12 4.05
CA THR A 40 5.80 -2.24 5.06
C THR A 40 4.93 -2.18 6.32
N GLN A 41 3.63 -1.99 6.18
CA GLN A 41 2.69 -1.95 7.32
C GLN A 41 2.63 -3.29 8.06
N THR A 42 2.69 -4.40 7.33
CA THR A 42 2.71 -5.76 7.89
C THR A 42 4.00 -5.99 8.68
N PHE A 43 5.16 -5.60 8.13
CA PHE A 43 6.43 -5.69 8.85
C PHE A 43 6.41 -4.83 10.11
N GLN A 44 5.90 -3.60 10.06
CA GLN A 44 5.78 -2.75 11.25
C GLN A 44 4.99 -3.46 12.37
N GLN A 45 3.84 -4.05 12.05
CA GLN A 45 3.05 -4.83 13.01
C GLN A 45 3.82 -6.02 13.58
N MET A 46 4.59 -6.74 12.75
CA MET A 46 5.45 -7.83 13.22
C MET A 46 6.55 -7.31 14.15
N TYR A 47 7.20 -6.19 13.83
CA TYR A 47 8.24 -5.58 14.65
C TYR A 47 7.72 -5.13 16.02
N ASP A 48 6.52 -4.54 16.07
CA ASP A 48 5.89 -4.14 17.33
C ASP A 48 5.60 -5.35 18.25
N THR A 49 5.44 -6.54 17.67
CA THR A 49 5.20 -7.78 18.43
C THR A 49 6.47 -8.52 18.85
N ILE A 50 7.66 -8.15 18.35
CA ILE A 50 8.92 -8.79 18.74
C ILE A 50 9.40 -8.17 20.06
N PRO A 51 9.38 -8.92 21.19
CA PRO A 51 9.87 -8.40 22.46
C PRO A 51 11.38 -8.14 22.36
N VAL A 52 11.80 -6.90 22.61
CA VAL A 52 13.21 -6.56 22.80
C VAL A 52 13.64 -6.97 24.21
N ASN A 53 14.76 -7.70 24.30
CA ASN A 53 15.32 -8.13 25.58
C ASN A 53 15.83 -6.89 26.34
N GLU A 54 15.14 -6.49 27.42
CA GLU A 54 15.44 -5.27 28.18
C GLU A 54 16.88 -5.18 28.72
N THR A 55 17.60 -6.31 28.83
CA THR A 55 18.94 -6.36 29.42
C THR A 55 20.06 -6.23 28.39
N PHE A 56 19.85 -6.66 27.14
CA PHE A 56 20.89 -6.69 26.10
C PHE A 56 20.44 -6.17 24.72
N GLY A 57 19.19 -5.72 24.60
CA GLY A 57 18.61 -5.19 23.36
C GLY A 57 17.64 -4.03 23.62
N GLY A 58 17.38 -3.22 22.60
CA GLY A 58 16.41 -2.12 22.66
C GLY A 58 17.00 -0.71 22.84
N GLY A 59 18.33 -0.55 22.74
CA GLY A 59 18.96 0.77 22.70
C GLY A 59 18.57 1.58 21.44
N GLN A 60 18.62 2.92 21.51
CA GLN A 60 18.26 3.79 20.37
C GLN A 60 19.07 3.49 19.10
N ALA A 61 20.34 3.11 19.24
CA ALA A 61 21.18 2.71 18.11
C ALA A 61 20.66 1.43 17.42
N GLU A 62 20.21 0.43 18.19
CA GLU A 62 19.63 -0.79 17.65
C GLU A 62 18.30 -0.50 16.94
N LYS A 63 17.46 0.38 17.50
CA LYS A 63 16.20 0.79 16.85
C LYS A 63 16.44 1.45 15.50
N ILE A 64 17.43 2.35 15.41
CA ILE A 64 17.79 3.00 14.14
C ILE A 64 18.32 1.97 13.14
N PHE A 65 19.22 1.07 13.57
CA PHE A 65 19.78 0.04 12.68
C PHE A 65 18.73 -0.95 12.20
N ARG A 66 17.81 -1.37 13.08
CA ARG A 66 16.66 -2.21 12.72
C ARG A 66 15.76 -1.49 11.72
N SER A 67 15.42 -0.22 11.94
CA SER A 67 14.60 0.55 11.00
C SER A 67 15.23 0.60 9.60
N MET A 68 16.54 0.88 9.51
CA MET A 68 17.25 0.87 8.23
C MET A 68 17.27 -0.52 7.56
N LEU A 69 17.46 -1.60 8.34
CA LEU A 69 17.41 -2.96 7.82
C LEU A 69 16.02 -3.33 7.30
N VAL A 70 14.95 -2.92 8.00
CA VAL A 70 13.57 -3.16 7.58
C VAL A 70 13.24 -2.44 6.29
N ASP A 71 13.69 -1.19 6.16
CA ASP A 71 13.49 -0.40 4.95
C ASP A 71 14.17 -1.07 3.74
N GLU A 72 15.40 -1.56 3.89
CA GLU A 72 16.09 -2.30 2.83
C GLU A 72 15.44 -3.67 2.53
N TYR A 73 14.99 -4.42 3.55
CA TYR A 73 14.23 -5.65 3.31
C TYR A 73 12.91 -5.38 2.58
N GLY A 74 12.22 -4.29 2.90
CA GLY A 74 11.02 -3.83 2.21
C GLY A 74 11.30 -3.53 0.73
N LYS A 75 12.35 -2.75 0.44
CA LYS A 75 12.79 -2.44 -0.93
C LYS A 75 13.19 -3.68 -1.72
N MET A 76 13.98 -4.57 -1.12
CA MET A 76 14.40 -5.83 -1.76
C MET A 76 13.20 -6.73 -2.07
N THR A 77 12.24 -6.81 -1.15
CA THR A 77 11.01 -7.61 -1.35
C THR A 77 10.16 -7.01 -2.46
N ALA A 78 9.98 -5.68 -2.47
CA ALA A 78 9.25 -4.99 -3.53
C ALA A 78 9.92 -5.15 -4.91
N GLN A 79 11.25 -5.05 -4.99
CA GLN A 79 12.01 -5.21 -6.24
C GLN A 79 12.03 -6.64 -6.76
N SER A 80 12.00 -7.65 -5.87
CA SER A 80 12.08 -9.06 -6.24
C SER A 80 10.75 -9.67 -6.66
N GLY A 81 9.67 -8.88 -6.73
CA GLY A 81 8.34 -9.34 -7.15
C GLY A 81 7.29 -9.40 -6.03
N GLY A 82 7.57 -8.83 -4.85
CA GLY A 82 6.61 -8.73 -3.76
C GLY A 82 6.21 -10.09 -3.18
N ILE A 83 5.00 -10.16 -2.64
CA ILE A 83 4.35 -11.40 -2.18
C ILE A 83 3.40 -11.98 -3.26
N GLY A 84 3.36 -11.36 -4.45
CA GLY A 84 2.48 -11.74 -5.56
C GLY A 84 1.08 -11.14 -5.48
N LEU A 85 0.86 -10.15 -4.61
CA LEU A 85 -0.44 -9.47 -4.47
C LEU A 85 -0.76 -8.63 -5.70
N THR A 86 0.27 -8.04 -6.33
CA THR A 86 0.08 -7.25 -7.56
C THR A 86 -0.59 -8.05 -8.66
N ASP A 87 -0.13 -9.28 -8.93
CA ASP A 87 -0.67 -10.08 -10.02
C ASP A 87 -2.12 -10.51 -9.75
N GLN A 88 -2.46 -10.78 -8.48
CA GLN A 88 -3.83 -11.09 -8.06
C GLN A 88 -4.78 -9.90 -8.24
N ILE A 89 -4.37 -8.71 -7.80
CA ILE A 89 -5.17 -7.49 -7.94
C ILE A 89 -5.35 -7.13 -9.42
N MET A 90 -4.28 -7.23 -10.22
CA MET A 90 -4.35 -6.97 -11.66
C MET A 90 -5.27 -7.97 -12.38
N ALA A 91 -5.25 -9.25 -12.01
CA ALA A 91 -6.15 -10.25 -12.57
C ALA A 91 -7.62 -9.91 -12.25
N GLN A 92 -7.94 -9.54 -11.01
CA GLN A 92 -9.30 -9.14 -10.63
C GLN A 92 -9.73 -7.87 -11.36
N LEU A 93 -8.87 -6.86 -11.46
CA LEU A 93 -9.19 -5.60 -12.13
C LEU A 93 -9.51 -5.81 -13.62
N ILE A 94 -8.79 -6.72 -14.28
CA ILE A 94 -9.07 -7.10 -15.67
C ILE A 94 -10.40 -7.85 -15.77
N GLN A 95 -10.68 -8.76 -14.82
CA GLN A 95 -11.94 -9.50 -14.78
C GLN A 95 -13.14 -8.56 -14.62
N GLU A 96 -13.08 -7.59 -13.70
CA GLU A 96 -14.15 -6.59 -13.49
C GLU A 96 -14.38 -5.69 -14.71
N GLN A 97 -13.36 -5.47 -15.54
CA GLN A 97 -13.48 -4.70 -16.79
C GLN A 97 -14.11 -5.48 -17.95
N GLN A 98 -14.23 -6.81 -17.82
CA GLN A 98 -14.83 -7.67 -18.84
C GLN A 98 -16.35 -7.90 -18.64
N ILE A 99 -16.91 -7.41 -17.53
CA ILE A 99 -18.34 -7.49 -17.19
C ILE A 99 -19.03 -6.18 -17.59
#